data_AF-A0A437UNH7-F1
#
_entry.id   AF-A0A437UNH7-F1
#
_cell.length_a   1.000
_cell.length_b   1.000
_cell.length_c   1.000
_cell.angle_alpha   90.00
_cell.angle_beta   90.00
_cell.angle_gamma   90.00
#
_symmetry.space_group_name_H-M   'P 1'
#
loop_
_entity.id
_entity.type
_entity.pdbx_description
1 polymer ?
#
loop_
_entity_poly.entity_id
_entity_poly.type
_entity_poly.pdbx_seq_one_letter_code
_entity_poly.pdbx_strand_id
1 'polypeptide(L)'
;MKKKILGLCFLSVLCLNLSTTVFAEENQVVNSTEISETTSINSTDESSSSETTETSNSEQTIESTEEEVTVPETQIETAEGTMSLPKGRSDLYPTIQLFAALPSVSASNTNTPSKSFIDISSHNGNISVANFQKMKGYGVTGVVVKLTEATSYTNPYAQSQINNAMAAGMKVSAYHYSWFTTDAQAKAEANYFAAAAKKFGLSSGTVMVNDIEEPQILGKGNHTNNSRAFENQLKSLGYGNVRHYIGLNWLTTGRINASVIGNKNIWVAAYPYNLSTTNFYTQYGAWQWSSQLSFPGISGNFDINADYTKTFSNPETTPPANSIQMYRLYNPNSGEHFYTQNVAEKNNLVSKGWKYEGIGWNGPTSGNPVYRLYNPNAGDHHYTLHAYEKDNLIKKGWRYEGISWYSGGPNALHRLYNPNAKAGSHHYTLNTNEKNNLVQKGWKYEGLAWYAK
;
A
#
# COMPACT_ATOMS: atom_id res chain seq x y z
N MET A 1 28.99 -56.84 -30.20
CA MET A 1 27.93 -57.78 -29.78
C MET A 1 27.41 -57.37 -28.40
N LYS A 2 26.08 -57.27 -28.27
CA LYS A 2 25.19 -57.39 -27.08
C LYS A 2 25.90 -57.69 -25.73
N LYS A 3 25.60 -57.06 -24.58
CA LYS A 3 24.28 -56.92 -23.92
C LYS A 3 24.38 -56.02 -22.67
N LYS A 4 23.32 -55.25 -22.39
CA LYS A 4 22.98 -54.62 -21.10
C LYS A 4 22.52 -55.68 -20.08
N ILE A 5 22.78 -55.49 -18.77
CA ILE A 5 21.86 -55.88 -17.68
C ILE A 5 21.93 -54.83 -16.57
N LEU A 6 20.74 -54.37 -16.18
CA LEU A 6 20.39 -53.47 -15.07
C LEU A 6 20.01 -54.34 -13.87
N GLY A 7 20.40 -53.97 -12.65
CA GLY A 7 20.02 -54.68 -11.42
C GLY A 7 19.87 -53.71 -10.25
N LEU A 8 18.63 -53.31 -9.99
CA LEU A 8 18.17 -52.58 -8.81
C LEU A 8 18.12 -53.53 -7.60
N CYS A 9 18.72 -53.14 -6.48
CA CYS A 9 18.41 -53.67 -5.14
C CYS A 9 18.34 -52.47 -4.18
N PHE A 10 17.13 -52.09 -3.76
CA PHE A 10 16.94 -51.18 -2.63
C PHE A 10 16.30 -51.94 -1.47
N LEU A 11 16.96 -51.80 -0.33
CA LEU A 11 16.76 -52.49 0.93
C LEU A 11 15.53 -51.94 1.66
N SER A 12 14.64 -52.85 2.08
CA SER A 12 13.53 -52.59 3.00
C SER A 12 14.05 -52.35 4.42
N VAL A 13 13.67 -51.24 5.05
CA VAL A 13 13.73 -51.10 6.52
C VAL A 13 12.32 -50.83 7.03
N LEU A 14 11.93 -51.74 7.92
CA LEU A 14 10.69 -51.84 8.68
C LEU A 14 10.82 -50.98 9.95
N CYS A 15 9.90 -50.06 10.21
CA CYS A 15 9.63 -49.54 11.55
C CYS A 15 8.12 -49.35 11.73
N LEU A 16 7.54 -50.20 12.57
CA LEU A 16 6.21 -50.08 13.13
C LEU A 16 6.14 -48.89 14.09
N ASN A 17 4.99 -48.20 14.14
CA ASN A 17 4.37 -47.78 15.40
C ASN A 17 2.88 -47.45 15.22
N LEU A 18 2.07 -48.33 15.83
CA LEU A 18 0.83 -48.15 16.59
C LEU A 18 -0.22 -47.11 16.17
N SER A 19 -1.40 -47.64 15.87
CA SER A 19 -2.70 -46.97 15.77
C SER A 19 -3.37 -46.81 17.14
N THR A 20 -4.12 -45.71 17.33
CA THR A 20 -5.40 -45.69 18.06
C THR A 20 -6.35 -44.64 17.47
N THR A 21 -7.63 -44.94 17.60
CA THR A 21 -8.81 -44.56 16.81
C THR A 21 -9.79 -43.61 17.52
N VAL A 22 -10.36 -42.65 16.76
CA VAL A 22 -11.82 -42.35 16.57
C VAL A 22 -12.54 -41.67 17.78
N PHE A 23 -13.44 -40.66 17.67
CA PHE A 23 -14.78 -40.55 17.05
C PHE A 23 -15.21 -39.08 16.85
N ALA A 24 -16.11 -38.88 15.87
CA ALA A 24 -17.00 -37.73 15.72
C ALA A 24 -18.22 -37.87 16.66
N GLU A 25 -18.94 -36.78 16.97
CA GLU A 25 -20.40 -36.63 16.69
C GLU A 25 -20.95 -35.25 17.13
N GLU A 26 -22.03 -34.90 16.45
CA GLU A 26 -22.89 -33.72 16.45
C GLU A 26 -23.96 -33.78 17.57
N ASN A 27 -24.49 -32.63 18.05
CA ASN A 27 -25.93 -32.55 18.34
C ASN A 27 -26.51 -31.13 18.51
N GLN A 28 -27.82 -31.10 18.34
CA GLN A 28 -28.75 -30.03 17.98
C GLN A 28 -29.33 -29.14 19.10
N VAL A 29 -29.80 -27.95 18.65
CA VAL A 29 -31.11 -27.25 18.85
C VAL A 29 -31.75 -27.21 20.25
N VAL A 30 -32.08 -25.98 20.69
CA VAL A 30 -33.34 -25.68 21.39
C VAL A 30 -33.96 -24.40 20.82
N ASN A 31 -35.24 -24.51 20.52
CA ASN A 31 -36.18 -23.51 20.02
C ASN A 31 -36.98 -22.94 21.21
N SER A 32 -37.32 -21.66 21.21
CA SER A 32 -38.43 -21.14 22.03
C SER A 32 -39.09 -19.94 21.34
N THR A 33 -40.37 -20.12 21.05
CA THR A 33 -41.31 -19.17 20.47
C THR A 33 -42.31 -18.77 21.56
N GLU A 34 -42.64 -17.49 21.68
CA GLU A 34 -43.91 -16.92 22.23
C GLU A 34 -43.88 -15.42 21.85
N ILE A 35 -44.61 -14.96 20.84
CA ILE A 35 -46.03 -14.51 20.82
C ILE A 35 -46.32 -13.41 21.86
N SER A 36 -46.58 -12.19 21.37
CA SER A 36 -47.76 -11.42 21.79
C SER A 36 -48.08 -10.33 20.75
N GLU A 37 -49.24 -10.50 20.10
CA GLU A 37 -49.98 -9.49 19.34
C GLU A 37 -50.66 -8.47 20.26
N THR A 38 -51.23 -7.43 19.62
CA THR A 38 -52.36 -6.53 19.98
C THR A 38 -51.95 -5.05 20.13
N THR A 39 -52.59 -4.01 19.58
CA THR A 39 -53.78 -3.82 18.69
C THR A 39 -53.88 -2.33 18.29
N SER A 40 -54.64 -2.05 17.20
CA SER A 40 -55.48 -0.86 16.89
C SER A 40 -54.81 0.53 16.76
N ILE A 41 -54.83 1.28 15.63
CA ILE A 41 -55.88 1.76 14.68
C ILE A 41 -56.79 2.89 15.22
N ASN A 42 -56.83 3.99 14.42
CA ASN A 42 -57.83 5.07 14.29
C ASN A 42 -57.80 6.24 15.31
N SER A 43 -58.04 7.51 14.96
CA SER A 43 -58.45 8.17 13.71
C SER A 43 -58.55 9.71 13.87
N THR A 44 -58.43 10.43 12.73
CA THR A 44 -59.20 11.62 12.26
C THR A 44 -59.28 12.96 13.04
N ASP A 45 -58.74 13.99 12.38
CA ASP A 45 -59.39 15.17 11.76
C ASP A 45 -60.10 16.31 12.54
N GLU A 46 -59.85 17.49 11.96
CA GLU A 46 -60.70 18.70 11.78
C GLU A 46 -60.76 19.86 12.82
N SER A 47 -60.05 20.95 12.47
CA SER A 47 -60.54 22.27 11.96
C SER A 47 -61.26 23.33 12.84
N SER A 48 -61.00 24.59 12.45
CA SER A 48 -61.75 25.88 12.60
C SER A 48 -61.33 26.82 13.75
N SER A 49 -60.55 27.90 13.48
CA SER A 49 -60.92 29.33 13.24
C SER A 49 -61.40 30.09 14.51
N SER A 50 -61.06 31.35 14.83
CA SER A 50 -60.98 32.58 14.02
C SER A 50 -60.40 33.77 14.85
N GLU A 51 -59.82 34.78 14.16
CA GLU A 51 -59.80 36.27 14.42
C GLU A 51 -59.19 36.85 15.72
N THR A 52 -58.58 38.05 15.81
CA THR A 52 -57.92 39.09 14.97
C THR A 52 -57.32 40.10 15.98
N THR A 53 -56.14 40.69 15.73
CA THR A 53 -55.84 42.15 15.80
C THR A 53 -54.34 42.45 15.62
N GLU A 54 -54.10 43.49 14.82
CA GLU A 54 -52.81 44.00 14.35
C GLU A 54 -51.98 44.65 15.47
N THR A 55 -50.64 44.63 15.35
CA THR A 55 -49.82 45.84 15.14
C THR A 55 -48.36 45.45 14.82
N SER A 56 -47.88 46.04 13.72
CA SER A 56 -46.54 46.12 13.12
C SER A 56 -45.30 45.92 14.01
N ASN A 57 -44.38 45.08 13.57
CA ASN A 57 -43.03 45.54 13.24
C ASN A 57 -42.33 44.58 12.25
N SER A 58 -41.59 45.17 11.33
CA SER A 58 -40.93 44.57 10.16
C SER A 58 -39.84 43.54 10.50
N GLU A 59 -39.91 42.35 9.91
CA GLU A 59 -38.73 41.53 9.60
C GLU A 59 -39.03 40.61 8.41
N GLN A 60 -38.20 40.76 7.37
CA GLN A 60 -38.36 40.17 6.06
C GLN A 60 -37.93 38.70 6.13
N THR A 61 -38.91 37.79 6.08
CA THR A 61 -38.68 36.34 5.99
C THR A 61 -38.53 35.97 4.53
N ILE A 62 -37.36 35.46 4.13
CA ILE A 62 -37.17 34.87 2.80
C ILE A 62 -37.55 33.38 2.90
N GLU A 63 -38.63 33.08 2.19
CA GLU A 63 -39.10 31.75 1.81
C GLU A 63 -37.99 31.02 1.03
N SER A 64 -37.51 29.89 1.54
CA SER A 64 -36.59 29.00 0.81
C SER A 64 -37.42 27.93 0.14
N THR A 65 -37.76 28.19 -1.12
CA THR A 65 -38.14 27.16 -2.09
C THR A 65 -37.00 26.16 -2.21
N GLU A 66 -37.27 24.89 -1.90
CA GLU A 66 -36.42 23.77 -2.28
C GLU A 66 -36.41 23.67 -3.82
N GLU A 67 -35.41 24.29 -4.46
CA GLU A 67 -35.05 23.95 -5.82
C GLU A 67 -34.26 22.63 -5.80
N GLU A 68 -34.82 21.62 -6.43
CA GLU A 68 -34.15 20.39 -6.84
C GLU A 68 -32.96 20.77 -7.73
N VAL A 69 -31.75 20.76 -7.17
CA VAL A 69 -30.51 21.01 -7.92
C VAL A 69 -30.26 19.84 -8.87
N THR A 70 -30.70 19.98 -10.11
CA THR A 70 -30.28 19.10 -11.21
C THR A 70 -28.80 19.34 -11.51
N VAL A 71 -27.94 18.46 -10.98
CA VAL A 71 -26.49 18.48 -11.28
C VAL A 71 -26.28 17.98 -12.72
N PRO A 72 -25.58 18.73 -13.59
CA PRO A 72 -25.39 18.35 -15.00
C PRO A 72 -24.39 17.19 -15.15
N GLU A 73 -24.68 16.26 -16.08
CA GLU A 73 -23.77 15.17 -16.48
C GLU A 73 -22.46 15.73 -17.01
N THR A 74 -21.34 15.41 -16.37
CA THR A 74 -20.00 15.71 -16.89
C THR A 74 -19.51 14.53 -17.72
N GLN A 75 -19.39 14.73 -19.03
CA GLN A 75 -18.73 13.79 -19.93
C GLN A 75 -17.23 14.06 -19.93
N ILE A 76 -16.42 12.99 -19.91
CA ILE A 76 -14.96 13.10 -20.06
C ILE A 76 -14.57 12.48 -21.41
N GLU A 77 -13.83 13.25 -22.22
CA GLU A 77 -13.17 12.72 -23.41
C GLU A 77 -11.93 11.92 -23.01
N THR A 78 -11.86 10.68 -23.50
CA THR A 78 -10.68 9.82 -23.37
C THR A 78 -10.19 9.40 -24.74
N ALA A 79 -8.97 8.85 -24.80
CA ALA A 79 -8.39 8.31 -26.03
C ALA A 79 -9.21 7.16 -26.66
N GLU A 80 -10.19 6.62 -25.95
CA GLU A 80 -11.06 5.51 -26.39
C GLU A 80 -12.53 5.95 -26.58
N GLY A 81 -12.86 7.25 -26.44
CA GLY A 81 -14.20 7.81 -26.64
C GLY A 81 -14.72 8.63 -25.46
N THR A 82 -15.94 9.18 -25.61
CA THR A 82 -16.67 9.91 -24.57
C THR A 82 -17.28 8.94 -23.57
N MET A 83 -16.83 9.01 -22.31
CA MET A 83 -17.44 8.26 -21.22
C MET A 83 -18.45 9.14 -20.47
N SER A 84 -19.68 8.62 -20.31
CA SER A 84 -20.68 9.18 -19.39
C SER A 84 -20.39 8.71 -17.97
N LEU A 85 -20.39 9.65 -17.02
CA LEU A 85 -20.13 9.37 -15.61
C LEU A 85 -21.44 9.08 -14.86
N PRO A 86 -21.50 8.05 -13.99
CA PRO A 86 -22.71 7.71 -13.23
C PRO A 86 -23.18 8.83 -12.30
N LYS A 87 -24.49 8.91 -12.05
CA LYS A 87 -25.07 9.76 -10.99
C LYS A 87 -24.65 9.23 -9.60
N GLY A 88 -24.38 10.14 -8.66
CA GLY A 88 -24.11 9.79 -7.26
C GLY A 88 -22.64 9.56 -6.89
N ARG A 89 -21.68 9.92 -7.74
CA ARG A 89 -20.25 9.78 -7.42
C ARG A 89 -19.86 10.63 -6.21
N SER A 90 -19.01 10.09 -5.33
CA SER A 90 -18.55 10.77 -4.11
C SER A 90 -17.87 12.14 -4.37
N ASP A 91 -17.27 12.34 -5.55
CA ASP A 91 -16.65 13.62 -5.93
C ASP A 91 -17.66 14.75 -6.23
N LEU A 92 -18.94 14.41 -6.38
CA LEU A 92 -20.03 15.38 -6.56
C LEU A 92 -20.57 15.93 -5.23
N TYR A 93 -20.20 15.33 -4.10
CA TYR A 93 -20.65 15.73 -2.76
C TYR A 93 -19.46 16.01 -1.85
N PRO A 94 -18.75 17.15 -2.03
CA PRO A 94 -17.83 17.64 -1.02
C PRO A 94 -18.67 17.97 0.22
N THR A 95 -18.70 17.06 1.20
CA THR A 95 -19.50 17.16 2.41
C THR A 95 -19.36 18.55 3.04
N ILE A 96 -20.50 19.17 3.35
CA ILE A 96 -20.62 20.32 4.24
C ILE A 96 -19.93 19.96 5.56
N GLN A 97 -18.70 20.45 5.76
CA GLN A 97 -18.06 20.46 7.07
C GLN A 97 -18.51 21.72 7.80
N LEU A 98 -19.47 21.59 8.72
CA LEU A 98 -19.59 22.55 9.82
C LEU A 98 -19.12 21.86 11.11
N PHE A 99 -18.45 22.65 11.96
CA PHE A 99 -17.83 22.35 13.27
C PHE A 99 -16.29 22.15 13.25
N ALA A 100 -15.61 23.31 13.39
CA ALA A 100 -14.17 23.55 13.62
C ALA A 100 -13.21 22.97 12.56
N ALA A 101 -12.55 23.86 11.80
CA ALA A 101 -11.54 23.48 10.81
C ALA A 101 -10.50 22.54 11.45
N LEU A 102 -10.42 21.30 10.94
CA LEU A 102 -9.41 20.33 11.36
C LEU A 102 -8.01 20.98 11.29
N PRO A 103 -7.13 20.72 12.25
CA PRO A 103 -5.82 21.37 12.26
C PRO A 103 -5.03 20.97 11.00
N SER A 104 -4.57 21.96 10.24
CA SER A 104 -3.57 21.72 9.19
C SER A 104 -2.28 21.19 9.81
N VAL A 105 -1.72 20.14 9.22
CA VAL A 105 -0.53 19.47 9.76
C VAL A 105 0.56 19.45 8.70
N SER A 106 1.73 19.97 9.02
CA SER A 106 2.90 19.77 8.16
C SER A 106 3.59 18.45 8.50
N ALA A 107 4.09 17.73 7.49
CA ALA A 107 4.88 16.51 7.68
C ALA A 107 6.17 16.74 8.49
N SER A 108 6.67 17.99 8.58
CA SER A 108 7.79 18.36 9.45
C SER A 108 7.41 18.50 10.93
N ASN A 109 6.12 18.56 11.27
CA ASN A 109 5.67 18.63 12.65
C ASN A 109 5.98 17.30 13.36
N THR A 110 6.75 17.38 14.44
CA THR A 110 7.15 16.23 15.26
C THR A 110 6.15 15.92 16.39
N ASN A 111 5.27 16.86 16.74
CA ASN A 111 4.20 16.66 17.71
C ASN A 111 2.95 16.07 17.05
N THR A 112 3.08 14.87 16.48
CA THR A 112 1.98 14.15 15.82
C THR A 112 2.02 12.67 16.19
N PRO A 113 0.91 11.94 15.98
CA PRO A 113 0.96 10.48 15.95
C PRO A 113 1.90 9.98 14.83
N SER A 114 2.07 8.66 14.76
CA SER A 114 2.94 8.03 13.76
C SER A 114 2.45 8.30 12.33
N LYS A 115 3.38 8.64 11.43
CA LYS A 115 3.14 8.95 10.01
C LYS A 115 3.51 7.77 9.12
N SER A 116 2.79 6.65 9.23
CA SER A 116 3.19 5.37 8.66
C SER A 116 2.85 5.22 7.17
N PHE A 117 1.62 5.57 6.78
CA PHE A 117 1.15 5.48 5.39
C PHE A 117 0.11 6.56 5.08
N ILE A 118 -0.03 6.88 3.81
CA ILE A 118 -1.09 7.76 3.30
C ILE A 118 -2.11 6.97 2.50
N ASP A 119 -3.27 7.53 2.27
CA ASP A 119 -4.24 7.04 1.30
C ASP A 119 -4.58 8.12 0.27
N ILE A 120 -4.82 7.69 -0.97
CA ILE A 120 -4.94 8.59 -2.12
C ILE A 120 -6.01 8.11 -3.10
N SER A 121 -6.56 9.05 -3.84
CA SER A 121 -7.59 8.82 -4.86
C SER A 121 -7.40 9.73 -6.08
N SER A 122 -8.40 9.83 -6.95
CA SER A 122 -8.38 10.81 -8.04
C SER A 122 -8.33 12.26 -7.55
N HIS A 123 -8.73 12.54 -6.30
CA HIS A 123 -8.66 13.88 -5.71
C HIS A 123 -7.22 14.39 -5.55
N ASN A 124 -6.24 13.48 -5.39
CA ASN A 124 -4.83 13.85 -5.32
C ASN A 124 -4.17 13.92 -6.71
N GLY A 125 -4.89 13.56 -7.77
CA GLY A 125 -4.38 13.48 -9.14
C GLY A 125 -3.18 12.54 -9.28
N ASN A 126 -2.31 12.85 -10.23
CA ASN A 126 -1.08 12.08 -10.44
C ASN A 126 0.01 12.51 -9.45
N ILE A 127 0.56 11.55 -8.71
CA ILE A 127 1.69 11.77 -7.79
C ILE A 127 2.95 11.15 -8.41
N SER A 128 4.01 11.94 -8.52
CA SER A 128 5.28 11.49 -9.12
C SER A 128 6.06 10.55 -8.19
N VAL A 129 6.95 9.74 -8.78
CA VAL A 129 7.91 8.91 -8.02
C VAL A 129 8.74 9.77 -7.04
N ALA A 130 9.17 10.96 -7.47
CA ALA A 130 9.96 11.87 -6.64
C ALA A 130 9.17 12.38 -5.42
N ASN A 131 7.88 12.66 -5.59
CA ASN A 131 7.02 13.08 -4.48
C ASN A 131 6.82 11.94 -3.48
N PHE A 132 6.57 10.71 -3.94
CA PHE A 132 6.54 9.55 -3.04
C PHE A 132 7.88 9.33 -2.32
N GLN A 133 9.01 9.46 -3.01
CA GLN A 133 10.34 9.37 -2.40
C GLN A 133 10.55 10.44 -1.33
N LYS A 134 10.03 11.65 -1.56
CA LYS A 134 10.06 12.75 -0.58
C LYS A 134 9.17 12.47 0.62
N MET A 135 7.94 11.98 0.42
CA MET A 135 7.05 11.54 1.51
C MET A 135 7.70 10.45 2.36
N LYS A 136 8.42 9.52 1.73
CA LYS A 136 9.21 8.49 2.42
C LYS A 136 10.31 9.06 3.31
N GLY A 137 10.91 10.18 2.93
CA GLY A 137 11.82 10.94 3.79
C GLY A 137 11.19 11.48 5.07
N TYR A 138 9.86 11.60 5.13
CA TYR A 138 9.08 11.97 6.32
C TYR A 138 8.53 10.77 7.10
N GLY A 139 8.95 9.54 6.78
CA GLY A 139 8.54 8.31 7.47
C GLY A 139 7.36 7.56 6.81
N VAL A 140 6.73 8.14 5.78
CA VAL A 140 5.62 7.49 5.07
C VAL A 140 6.14 6.41 4.14
N THR A 141 5.94 5.14 4.48
CA THR A 141 6.51 4.01 3.72
C THR A 141 5.45 3.13 3.06
N GLY A 142 4.18 3.50 3.18
CA GLY A 142 3.04 2.83 2.56
C GLY A 142 2.08 3.82 1.89
N VAL A 143 1.31 3.31 0.94
CA VAL A 143 0.18 4.02 0.33
C VAL A 143 -0.98 3.07 0.06
N VAL A 144 -2.21 3.50 0.35
CA VAL A 144 -3.45 2.82 -0.04
C VAL A 144 -4.11 3.61 -1.17
N VAL A 145 -4.34 2.98 -2.33
CA VAL A 145 -4.85 3.66 -3.53
C VAL A 145 -6.32 3.32 -3.77
N LYS A 146 -7.20 4.31 -3.96
CA LYS A 146 -8.59 4.08 -4.39
C LYS A 146 -8.56 3.41 -5.76
N LEU A 147 -9.14 2.22 -5.90
CA LEU A 147 -9.30 1.63 -7.23
C LEU A 147 -10.69 1.85 -7.77
N THR A 148 -11.71 1.62 -6.95
CA THR A 148 -13.09 1.47 -7.40
C THR A 148 -14.07 2.01 -6.38
N GLU A 149 -15.28 2.27 -6.85
CA GLU A 149 -16.42 2.67 -6.03
C GLU A 149 -17.69 2.06 -6.64
N ALA A 150 -18.53 1.48 -5.79
CA ALA A 150 -19.69 0.68 -6.20
C ALA A 150 -19.32 -0.34 -7.30
N THR A 151 -20.11 -0.45 -8.37
CA THR A 151 -19.79 -1.32 -9.51
C THR A 151 -19.53 -0.54 -10.80
N SER A 152 -19.27 0.76 -10.71
CA SER A 152 -19.36 1.66 -11.87
C SER A 152 -18.16 2.59 -12.01
N TYR A 153 -17.50 3.00 -10.92
CA TYR A 153 -16.39 3.93 -10.98
C TYR A 153 -15.04 3.21 -10.84
N THR A 154 -14.07 3.58 -11.67
CA THR A 154 -12.66 3.19 -11.51
C THR A 154 -11.80 4.45 -11.49
N ASN A 155 -10.89 4.56 -10.53
CA ASN A 155 -10.00 5.72 -10.41
C ASN A 155 -9.08 5.83 -11.65
N PRO A 156 -9.18 6.93 -12.43
CA PRO A 156 -8.41 7.09 -13.67
C PRO A 156 -6.91 7.26 -13.42
N TYR A 157 -6.50 7.66 -12.22
CA TYR A 157 -5.10 7.80 -11.83
C TYR A 157 -4.51 6.54 -11.17
N ALA A 158 -5.32 5.50 -10.92
CA ALA A 158 -4.88 4.34 -10.14
C ALA A 158 -3.62 3.68 -10.72
N GLN A 159 -3.56 3.45 -12.03
CA GLN A 159 -2.40 2.81 -12.66
C GLN A 159 -1.10 3.60 -12.44
N SER A 160 -1.13 4.92 -12.63
CA SER A 160 0.07 5.75 -12.46
C SER A 160 0.44 5.90 -10.99
N GLN A 161 -0.55 6.05 -10.09
CA GLN A 161 -0.36 6.09 -8.64
C GLN A 161 0.30 4.82 -8.13
N ILE A 162 -0.21 3.64 -8.52
CA ILE A 162 0.34 2.33 -8.17
C ILE A 162 1.77 2.20 -8.68
N ASN A 163 2.00 2.44 -9.98
CA ASN A 163 3.32 2.29 -10.59
C ASN A 163 4.36 3.21 -9.96
N ASN A 164 3.99 4.48 -9.74
CA ASN A 164 4.89 5.47 -9.16
C ASN A 164 5.22 5.17 -7.70
N ALA A 165 4.25 4.72 -6.92
CA ALA A 165 4.45 4.32 -5.53
C ALA A 165 5.34 3.07 -5.41
N MET A 166 5.11 2.05 -6.24
CA MET A 166 5.98 0.86 -6.30
C MET A 166 7.41 1.23 -6.71
N ALA A 167 7.57 2.09 -7.72
CA ALA A 167 8.89 2.58 -8.14
C ALA A 167 9.59 3.43 -7.06
N ALA A 168 8.84 4.12 -6.22
CA ALA A 168 9.36 4.81 -5.04
C ALA A 168 9.72 3.86 -3.88
N GLY A 169 9.38 2.57 -3.98
CA GLY A 169 9.60 1.58 -2.93
C GLY A 169 8.66 1.76 -1.74
N MET A 170 7.43 2.24 -1.98
CA MET A 170 6.33 2.22 -1.01
C MET A 170 5.67 0.84 -1.01
N LYS A 171 5.11 0.45 0.13
CA LYS A 171 4.15 -0.66 0.18
C LYS A 171 2.82 -0.19 -0.41
N VAL A 172 2.37 -0.84 -1.47
CA VAL A 172 1.11 -0.48 -2.14
C VAL A 172 -0.02 -1.40 -1.69
N SER A 173 -1.10 -0.78 -1.23
CA SER A 173 -2.38 -1.38 -0.90
C SER A 173 -3.48 -0.71 -1.72
N ALA A 174 -4.69 -1.26 -1.70
CA ALA A 174 -5.81 -0.76 -2.47
C ALA A 174 -7.09 -0.64 -1.62
N TYR A 175 -7.95 0.32 -1.93
CA TYR A 175 -9.28 0.41 -1.32
C TYR A 175 -10.42 0.55 -2.32
N HIS A 176 -11.61 0.18 -1.85
CA HIS A 176 -12.88 0.21 -2.55
C HIS A 176 -13.91 0.95 -1.71
N TYR A 177 -14.45 2.06 -2.21
CA TYR A 177 -15.52 2.81 -1.55
C TYR A 177 -16.87 2.13 -1.79
N SER A 178 -17.49 1.62 -0.73
CA SER A 178 -18.60 0.68 -0.81
C SER A 178 -19.97 1.34 -0.67
N TRP A 179 -20.94 0.80 -1.42
CA TRP A 179 -22.34 1.26 -1.46
C TRP A 179 -23.35 0.15 -1.14
N PHE A 180 -22.87 -1.04 -0.75
CA PHE A 180 -23.73 -2.20 -0.56
C PHE A 180 -24.60 -2.10 0.70
N THR A 181 -25.84 -2.57 0.58
CA THR A 181 -26.79 -2.75 1.69
C THR A 181 -27.19 -4.21 1.89
N THR A 182 -26.72 -5.10 1.00
CA THR A 182 -26.98 -6.55 1.01
C THR A 182 -25.72 -7.35 0.69
N ASP A 183 -25.69 -8.62 1.10
CA ASP A 183 -24.61 -9.57 0.75
C ASP A 183 -24.41 -9.72 -0.77
N ALA A 184 -25.49 -9.63 -1.57
CA ALA A 184 -25.40 -9.76 -3.02
C ALA A 184 -24.68 -8.56 -3.64
N GLN A 185 -25.00 -7.34 -3.21
CA GLN A 185 -24.29 -6.13 -3.63
C GLN A 185 -22.84 -6.15 -3.15
N ALA A 186 -22.59 -6.58 -1.91
CA ALA A 186 -21.24 -6.70 -1.37
C ALA A 186 -20.36 -7.66 -2.22
N LYS A 187 -20.92 -8.79 -2.66
CA LYS A 187 -20.23 -9.71 -3.57
C LYS A 187 -20.00 -9.09 -4.95
N ALA A 188 -20.97 -8.35 -5.49
CA ALA A 188 -20.83 -7.68 -6.78
C ALA A 188 -19.72 -6.62 -6.77
N GLU A 189 -19.66 -5.79 -5.73
CA GLU A 189 -18.61 -4.79 -5.52
C GLU A 189 -17.24 -5.44 -5.30
N ALA A 190 -17.16 -6.54 -4.53
CA ALA A 190 -15.93 -7.30 -4.36
C ALA A 190 -15.40 -7.88 -5.68
N ASN A 191 -16.30 -8.40 -6.54
CA ASN A 191 -15.92 -8.89 -7.87
C ASN A 191 -15.33 -7.77 -8.74
N TYR A 192 -15.98 -6.59 -8.72
CA TYR A 192 -15.53 -5.43 -9.48
C TYR A 192 -14.17 -4.92 -8.98
N PHE A 193 -13.99 -4.85 -7.67
CA PHE A 193 -12.72 -4.45 -7.05
C PHE A 193 -11.57 -5.43 -7.36
N ALA A 194 -11.82 -6.74 -7.26
CA ALA A 194 -10.83 -7.77 -7.60
C ALA A 194 -10.46 -7.74 -9.09
N ALA A 195 -11.43 -7.50 -9.98
CA ALA A 195 -11.16 -7.34 -11.41
C ALA A 195 -10.28 -6.12 -11.69
N ALA A 196 -10.53 -4.99 -11.02
CA ALA A 196 -9.69 -3.79 -11.12
C ALA A 196 -8.27 -4.04 -10.58
N ALA A 197 -8.14 -4.68 -9.40
CA ALA A 197 -6.84 -5.02 -8.83
C ALA A 197 -6.01 -5.90 -9.77
N LYS A 198 -6.65 -6.92 -10.39
CA LYS A 198 -6.02 -7.76 -11.41
C LYS A 198 -5.61 -6.96 -12.64
N LYS A 199 -6.50 -6.08 -13.15
CA LYS A 199 -6.22 -5.20 -14.30
C LYS A 199 -4.99 -4.31 -14.05
N PHE A 200 -4.85 -3.77 -12.84
CA PHE A 200 -3.72 -2.92 -12.47
C PHE A 200 -2.45 -3.70 -12.06
N GLY A 201 -2.46 -5.03 -12.15
CA GLY A 201 -1.30 -5.87 -11.88
C GLY A 201 -0.97 -6.06 -10.39
N LEU A 202 -1.94 -5.84 -9.49
CA LEU A 202 -1.75 -6.07 -8.06
C LEU A 202 -1.79 -7.57 -7.73
N SER A 203 -0.82 -8.02 -6.94
CA SER A 203 -0.66 -9.42 -6.55
C SER A 203 -1.76 -9.90 -5.58
N SER A 204 -1.96 -11.21 -5.46
CA SER A 204 -2.88 -11.81 -4.47
C SER A 204 -2.53 -11.48 -3.01
N GLY A 205 -1.27 -11.10 -2.73
CA GLY A 205 -0.82 -10.68 -1.41
C GLY A 205 -1.11 -9.21 -1.07
N THR A 206 -1.62 -8.42 -2.04
CA THR A 206 -1.96 -7.01 -1.82
C THR A 206 -3.05 -6.88 -0.77
N VAL A 207 -2.92 -5.88 0.11
CA VAL A 207 -3.96 -5.55 1.08
C VAL A 207 -5.12 -4.89 0.34
N MET A 208 -6.32 -5.45 0.52
CA MET A 208 -7.56 -4.99 -0.09
C MET A 208 -8.46 -4.41 1.01
N VAL A 209 -8.80 -3.14 0.92
CA VAL A 209 -9.58 -2.44 1.94
C VAL A 209 -11.01 -2.24 1.46
N ASN A 210 -11.97 -2.72 2.24
CA ASN A 210 -13.35 -2.28 2.15
C ASN A 210 -13.50 -0.95 2.90
N ASP A 211 -13.82 0.11 2.19
CA ASP A 211 -14.12 1.42 2.75
C ASP A 211 -15.64 1.58 2.86
N ILE A 212 -16.15 1.51 4.09
CA ILE A 212 -17.59 1.50 4.39
C ILE A 212 -17.96 2.69 5.26
N GLU A 213 -18.31 3.77 4.59
CA GLU A 213 -18.66 5.04 5.25
C GLU A 213 -19.77 5.83 4.58
N GLU A 214 -20.35 5.32 3.48
CA GLU A 214 -21.33 6.04 2.68
C GLU A 214 -22.56 6.48 3.51
N PRO A 215 -22.83 7.79 3.62
CA PRO A 215 -23.98 8.28 4.37
C PRO A 215 -25.33 7.74 3.87
N GLN A 216 -25.48 7.51 2.57
CA GLN A 216 -26.75 7.04 1.98
C GLN A 216 -27.09 5.59 2.29
N ILE A 217 -26.13 4.77 2.69
CA ILE A 217 -26.39 3.38 3.12
C ILE A 217 -26.71 3.29 4.61
N LEU A 218 -26.62 4.41 5.36
CA LEU A 218 -26.83 4.44 6.80
C LEU A 218 -28.19 3.85 7.19
N GLY A 219 -28.18 2.87 8.10
CA GLY A 219 -29.39 2.21 8.57
C GLY A 219 -30.01 1.23 7.57
N LYS A 220 -29.34 0.96 6.44
CA LYS A 220 -29.82 0.06 5.40
C LYS A 220 -29.01 -1.24 5.41
N GLY A 221 -29.63 -2.28 5.97
CA GLY A 221 -29.06 -3.62 6.03
C GLY A 221 -28.07 -3.84 7.17
N ASN A 222 -27.51 -5.05 7.23
CA ASN A 222 -26.54 -5.42 8.26
C ASN A 222 -25.13 -5.19 7.72
N HIS A 223 -24.57 -3.99 7.95
CA HIS A 223 -23.25 -3.63 7.45
C HIS A 223 -22.10 -4.51 7.97
N THR A 224 -22.28 -5.17 9.12
CA THR A 224 -21.32 -6.18 9.61
C THR A 224 -21.33 -7.41 8.71
N ASN A 225 -22.51 -7.98 8.44
CA ASN A 225 -22.65 -9.16 7.59
C ASN A 225 -22.26 -8.86 6.14
N ASN A 226 -22.72 -7.72 5.60
CA ASN A 226 -22.38 -7.32 4.24
C ASN A 226 -20.86 -7.14 4.07
N SER A 227 -20.18 -6.53 5.05
CA SER A 227 -18.70 -6.39 5.04
C SER A 227 -18.00 -7.75 5.08
N ARG A 228 -18.53 -8.72 5.83
CA ARG A 228 -18.02 -10.10 5.83
C ARG A 228 -18.28 -10.81 4.49
N ALA A 229 -19.41 -10.57 3.84
CA ALA A 229 -19.70 -11.09 2.52
C ALA A 229 -18.72 -10.55 1.47
N PHE A 230 -18.42 -9.25 1.50
CA PHE A 230 -17.38 -8.61 0.68
C PHE A 230 -16.00 -9.25 0.92
N GLU A 231 -15.58 -9.36 2.19
CA GLU A 231 -14.30 -9.96 2.58
C GLU A 231 -14.18 -11.41 2.09
N ASN A 232 -15.20 -12.24 2.34
CA ASN A 232 -15.20 -13.64 1.95
C ASN A 232 -15.17 -13.78 0.42
N GLN A 233 -15.84 -12.89 -0.31
CA GLN A 233 -15.80 -12.88 -1.76
C GLN A 233 -14.39 -12.57 -2.27
N LEU A 234 -13.73 -11.53 -1.77
CA LEU A 234 -12.34 -11.23 -2.13
C LEU A 234 -11.39 -12.40 -1.85
N LYS A 235 -11.55 -13.06 -0.70
CA LYS A 235 -10.76 -14.26 -0.35
C LYS A 235 -10.99 -15.39 -1.36
N SER A 236 -12.24 -15.63 -1.76
CA SER A 236 -12.57 -16.65 -2.77
C SER A 236 -11.96 -16.35 -4.15
N LEU A 237 -11.76 -15.06 -4.47
CA LEU A 237 -11.12 -14.58 -5.70
C LEU A 237 -9.59 -14.55 -5.61
N GLY A 238 -9.00 -15.01 -4.49
CA GLY A 238 -7.56 -15.10 -4.30
C GLY A 238 -6.91 -13.91 -3.59
N TYR A 239 -7.69 -12.92 -3.13
CA TYR A 239 -7.19 -11.78 -2.35
C TYR A 239 -7.43 -12.01 -0.86
N GLY A 240 -6.48 -12.68 -0.20
CA GLY A 240 -6.62 -13.15 1.18
C GLY A 240 -6.51 -12.05 2.26
N ASN A 241 -5.86 -10.93 1.92
CA ASN A 241 -5.47 -9.90 2.89
C ASN A 241 -6.45 -8.73 2.89
N VAL A 242 -7.63 -8.94 3.51
CA VAL A 242 -8.69 -7.93 3.55
C VAL A 242 -8.65 -7.13 4.84
N ARG A 243 -8.89 -5.81 4.75
CA ARG A 243 -9.06 -4.89 5.88
C ARG A 243 -10.32 -4.04 5.68
N HIS A 244 -10.77 -3.40 6.75
CA HIS A 244 -11.96 -2.54 6.73
C HIS A 244 -11.62 -1.14 7.22
N TYR A 245 -11.77 -0.15 6.35
CA TYR A 245 -11.77 1.24 6.77
C TYR A 245 -13.17 1.58 7.32
N ILE A 246 -13.22 2.13 8.54
CA ILE A 246 -14.47 2.42 9.24
C ILE A 246 -14.32 3.69 10.08
N GLY A 247 -15.23 4.64 9.94
CA GLY A 247 -15.31 5.80 10.84
C GLY A 247 -15.64 5.40 12.28
N LEU A 248 -14.97 5.99 13.28
CA LEU A 248 -15.16 5.64 14.70
C LEU A 248 -16.63 5.67 15.14
N ASN A 249 -17.42 6.62 14.65
CA ASN A 249 -18.86 6.74 14.92
C ASN A 249 -19.64 5.46 14.53
N TRP A 250 -19.28 4.79 13.43
CA TRP A 250 -19.94 3.55 13.03
C TRP A 250 -19.62 2.39 13.97
N LEU A 251 -18.43 2.39 14.57
CA LEU A 251 -18.03 1.40 15.56
C LEU A 251 -18.71 1.65 16.91
N THR A 252 -18.70 2.91 17.40
CA THR A 252 -19.19 3.25 18.74
C THR A 252 -20.71 3.21 18.86
N THR A 253 -21.44 3.43 17.76
CA THR A 253 -22.91 3.30 17.75
C THR A 253 -23.39 1.90 17.36
N GLY A 254 -22.48 0.92 17.23
CA GLY A 254 -22.84 -0.46 16.90
C GLY A 254 -23.35 -0.70 15.47
N ARG A 255 -23.10 0.23 14.53
CA ARG A 255 -23.47 0.05 13.11
C ARG A 255 -22.62 -1.02 12.43
N ILE A 256 -21.37 -1.13 12.88
CA ILE A 256 -20.49 -2.26 12.57
C ILE A 256 -19.95 -2.85 13.88
N ASN A 257 -20.06 -4.17 14.01
CA ASN A 257 -19.51 -4.89 15.15
C ASN A 257 -18.03 -5.23 14.92
N ALA A 258 -17.15 -4.48 15.59
CA ALA A 258 -15.70 -4.64 15.47
C ALA A 258 -15.20 -6.04 15.84
N SER A 259 -15.83 -6.71 16.82
CA SER A 259 -15.41 -8.04 17.26
C SER A 259 -15.65 -9.11 16.20
N VAL A 260 -16.70 -8.97 15.39
CA VAL A 260 -17.04 -9.88 14.29
C VAL A 260 -16.11 -9.66 13.09
N ILE A 261 -15.77 -8.41 12.79
CA ILE A 261 -14.76 -8.07 11.75
C ILE A 261 -13.34 -8.49 12.19
N GLY A 262 -13.09 -8.45 13.50
CA GLY A 262 -11.79 -8.58 14.12
C GLY A 262 -11.08 -7.23 14.23
N ASN A 263 -10.82 -6.78 15.46
CA ASN A 263 -10.29 -5.42 15.70
C ASN A 263 -9.02 -5.11 14.88
N LYS A 264 -8.10 -6.07 14.78
CA LYS A 264 -6.84 -5.89 14.03
C LYS A 264 -7.00 -5.85 12.50
N ASN A 265 -8.20 -6.16 11.99
CA ASN A 265 -8.55 -5.98 10.59
C ASN A 265 -9.12 -4.59 10.29
N ILE A 266 -9.34 -3.76 11.31
CA ILE A 266 -9.94 -2.43 11.17
C ILE A 266 -8.86 -1.37 11.05
N TRP A 267 -9.03 -0.50 10.08
CA TRP A 267 -8.38 0.79 9.93
C TRP A 267 -9.41 1.85 10.31
N VAL A 268 -9.30 2.43 11.51
CA VAL A 268 -10.33 3.35 12.02
C VAL A 268 -10.02 4.79 11.61
N ALA A 269 -11.04 5.59 11.29
CA ALA A 269 -10.91 7.03 11.12
C ALA A 269 -11.46 7.80 12.33
N ALA A 270 -10.63 8.69 12.89
CA ALA A 270 -10.99 9.61 13.96
C ALA A 270 -9.96 10.74 14.09
N TYR A 271 -10.39 11.99 13.95
CA TYR A 271 -9.45 13.12 13.90
C TYR A 271 -9.44 13.86 15.24
N PRO A 272 -8.29 13.96 15.94
CA PRO A 272 -8.20 14.71 17.17
C PRO A 272 -8.17 16.22 16.86
N TYR A 273 -8.87 17.01 17.66
CA TYR A 273 -8.81 18.47 17.57
C TYR A 273 -7.45 19.05 17.97
N ASN A 274 -6.75 18.37 18.90
CA ASN A 274 -5.43 18.76 19.37
C ASN A 274 -4.40 17.68 19.03
N LEU A 275 -3.31 18.05 18.37
CA LEU A 275 -2.24 17.13 18.03
C LEU A 275 -1.36 16.83 19.24
N SER A 276 -0.95 15.57 19.37
CA SER A 276 0.07 15.11 20.30
C SER A 276 0.84 13.95 19.66
N THR A 277 1.93 13.52 20.30
CA THR A 277 2.66 12.31 19.91
C THR A 277 1.92 11.00 20.23
N THR A 278 0.73 11.08 20.83
CA THR A 278 -0.02 9.90 21.28
C THR A 278 -0.66 9.16 20.11
N ASN A 279 -0.43 7.85 20.04
CA ASN A 279 -1.15 6.94 19.16
C ASN A 279 -2.43 6.44 19.85
N PHE A 280 -3.60 6.85 19.36
CA PHE A 280 -4.90 6.41 19.88
C PHE A 280 -5.43 5.17 19.13
N TYR A 281 -6.49 4.57 19.67
CA TYR A 281 -7.21 3.46 19.05
C TYR A 281 -6.32 2.24 18.69
N THR A 282 -5.28 2.00 19.49
CA THR A 282 -4.27 0.95 19.26
C THR A 282 -4.83 -0.47 19.38
N GLN A 283 -6.06 -0.65 19.84
CA GLN A 283 -6.76 -1.93 19.75
C GLN A 283 -7.06 -2.34 18.30
N TYR A 284 -7.14 -1.40 17.36
CA TYR A 284 -7.35 -1.67 15.94
C TYR A 284 -6.04 -1.92 15.19
N GLY A 285 -6.14 -2.16 13.88
CA GLY A 285 -5.01 -2.47 13.01
C GLY A 285 -4.25 -1.23 12.52
N ALA A 286 -4.97 -0.14 12.28
CA ALA A 286 -4.44 1.15 11.87
C ALA A 286 -5.40 2.28 12.26
N TRP A 287 -4.94 3.53 12.23
CA TRP A 287 -5.72 4.72 12.57
C TRP A 287 -5.43 5.87 11.60
N GLN A 288 -6.44 6.36 10.88
CA GLN A 288 -6.41 7.62 10.15
C GLN A 288 -6.69 8.77 11.12
N TRP A 289 -5.68 9.60 11.36
CA TRP A 289 -5.73 10.62 12.40
C TRP A 289 -5.79 12.05 11.84
N SER A 290 -5.60 12.24 10.54
CA SER A 290 -5.82 13.54 9.88
C SER A 290 -6.06 13.37 8.40
N SER A 291 -6.89 14.26 7.83
CA SER A 291 -7.07 14.47 6.40
C SER A 291 -6.36 15.72 5.85
N GLN A 292 -5.55 16.36 6.69
CA GLN A 292 -4.98 17.68 6.46
C GLN A 292 -3.45 17.69 6.50
N LEU A 293 -2.81 16.55 6.22
CA LEU A 293 -1.34 16.49 6.15
C LEU A 293 -0.85 17.14 4.86
N SER A 294 0.08 18.07 4.98
CA SER A 294 0.82 18.66 3.86
C SER A 294 2.30 18.27 3.92
N PHE A 295 2.92 18.05 2.77
CA PHE A 295 4.36 17.86 2.69
C PHE A 295 5.01 19.12 2.10
N PRO A 296 6.06 19.68 2.73
CA PRO A 296 6.75 20.84 2.18
C PRO A 296 7.15 20.64 0.72
N GLY A 297 6.67 21.47 -0.20
CA GLY A 297 6.97 21.39 -1.63
C GLY A 297 6.32 20.21 -2.37
N ILE A 298 5.20 19.68 -1.86
CA ILE A 298 4.27 18.83 -2.61
C ILE A 298 2.89 19.50 -2.46
N SER A 299 2.19 19.70 -3.58
CA SER A 299 0.86 20.31 -3.56
C SER A 299 -0.20 19.33 -3.06
N GLY A 300 -1.23 19.87 -2.40
CA GLY A 300 -2.37 19.13 -1.90
C GLY A 300 -2.22 18.62 -0.47
N ASN A 301 -3.35 18.20 0.08
CA ASN A 301 -3.46 17.58 1.39
C ASN A 301 -3.56 16.06 1.21
N PHE A 302 -3.10 15.35 2.23
CA PHE A 302 -3.07 13.91 2.27
C PHE A 302 -3.67 13.41 3.57
N ASP A 303 -4.41 12.32 3.45
CA ASP A 303 -4.82 11.53 4.59
C ASP A 303 -3.61 10.80 5.17
N ILE A 304 -3.46 10.82 6.49
CA ILE A 304 -2.28 10.27 7.19
C ILE A 304 -2.67 9.33 8.32
N ASN A 305 -1.92 8.23 8.37
CA ASN A 305 -2.29 7.07 9.14
C ASN A 305 -1.14 6.53 9.98
N ALA A 306 -1.48 6.03 11.17
CA ALA A 306 -0.62 5.18 11.98
C ALA A 306 -0.91 3.69 11.69
N ASP A 307 0.13 2.88 11.51
CA ASP A 307 0.02 1.44 11.24
C ASP A 307 0.50 0.60 12.44
N TYR A 308 -0.43 -0.02 13.16
CA TYR A 308 -0.13 -0.81 14.37
C TYR A 308 0.18 -2.27 14.08
N THR A 309 -0.13 -2.74 12.87
CA THR A 309 0.03 -4.15 12.48
C THR A 309 1.12 -4.35 11.44
N LYS A 310 1.72 -3.26 10.93
CA LYS A 310 2.66 -3.27 9.80
C LYS A 310 2.00 -3.83 8.52
N THR A 311 0.66 -3.72 8.45
CA THR A 311 -0.13 -4.22 7.32
C THR A 311 0.03 -3.30 6.12
N PHE A 312 0.09 -1.99 6.31
CA PHE A 312 0.01 -0.99 5.24
C PHE A 312 1.35 -0.33 4.91
N SER A 313 2.30 -0.38 5.84
CA SER A 313 3.63 0.23 5.73
C SER A 313 4.75 -0.81 5.61
N ASN A 314 5.85 -0.41 4.97
CA ASN A 314 7.10 -1.17 5.07
C ASN A 314 7.75 -0.84 6.42
N PRO A 315 8.54 -1.74 7.03
CA PRO A 315 9.35 -1.37 8.18
C PRO A 315 10.20 -0.14 7.82
N GLU A 316 10.25 0.86 8.70
CA GLU A 316 10.98 2.10 8.44
C GLU A 316 12.40 1.79 7.96
N THR A 317 12.71 2.24 6.75
CA THR A 317 14.08 2.19 6.23
C THR A 317 14.75 3.52 6.52
N THR A 318 14.71 4.00 7.77
CA THR A 318 15.69 5.00 8.19
C THR A 318 17.05 4.30 8.07
N PRO A 319 17.95 4.75 7.17
CA PRO A 319 19.32 4.26 7.21
C PRO A 319 19.84 4.52 8.63
N PRO A 320 20.60 3.61 9.25
CA PRO A 320 21.26 3.88 10.53
C PRO A 320 21.92 5.27 10.52
N ALA A 321 21.97 5.95 11.65
CA ALA A 321 22.60 7.28 11.73
C ALA A 321 23.99 7.28 11.05
N ASN A 322 24.26 8.33 10.27
CA ASN A 322 25.48 8.47 9.47
C ASN A 322 25.65 7.34 8.44
N SER A 323 24.58 6.96 7.75
CA SER A 323 24.64 6.01 6.63
C SER A 323 23.78 6.44 5.46
N ILE A 324 24.13 5.91 4.29
CA ILE A 324 23.50 6.16 3.00
C ILE A 324 23.10 4.80 2.42
N GLN A 325 21.86 4.70 1.96
CA GLN A 325 21.35 3.51 1.30
C GLN A 325 22.01 3.29 -0.05
N MET A 326 22.46 2.05 -0.31
CA MET A 326 22.94 1.64 -1.62
C MET A 326 21.85 0.87 -2.37
N TYR A 327 21.32 1.48 -3.43
CA TYR A 327 20.33 0.85 -4.30
C TYR A 327 21.00 -0.20 -5.17
N ARG A 328 20.45 -1.41 -5.17
CA ARG A 328 20.88 -2.53 -6.03
C ARG A 328 19.92 -2.67 -7.21
N LEU A 329 20.47 -2.68 -8.40
CA LEU A 329 19.72 -2.89 -9.63
C LEU A 329 20.32 -4.06 -10.42
N TYR A 330 19.47 -4.82 -11.09
CA TYR A 330 19.85 -5.93 -11.95
C TYR A 330 19.44 -5.65 -13.40
N ASN A 331 20.36 -5.82 -14.34
CA ASN A 331 20.09 -5.75 -15.75
C ASN A 331 19.76 -7.15 -16.30
N PRO A 332 18.50 -7.44 -16.67
CA PRO A 332 18.12 -8.76 -17.18
C PRO A 332 18.78 -9.10 -18.52
N ASN A 333 19.24 -8.10 -19.28
CA ASN A 333 19.82 -8.31 -20.61
C ASN A 333 21.32 -8.64 -20.55
N SER A 334 22.06 -8.05 -19.60
CA SER A 334 23.51 -8.26 -19.47
C SER A 334 23.90 -9.16 -18.29
N GLY A 335 23.03 -9.32 -17.29
CA GLY A 335 23.35 -9.95 -16.01
C GLY A 335 24.08 -9.03 -15.02
N GLU A 336 24.34 -7.78 -15.39
CA GLU A 336 25.03 -6.80 -14.57
C GLU A 336 24.22 -6.42 -13.33
N HIS A 337 24.91 -6.25 -12.21
CA HIS A 337 24.37 -5.56 -11.05
C HIS A 337 24.99 -4.18 -10.93
N PHE A 338 24.14 -3.18 -10.76
CA PHE A 338 24.56 -1.79 -10.59
C PHE A 338 24.22 -1.31 -9.19
N TYR A 339 25.14 -0.55 -8.59
CA TYR A 339 25.04 -0.06 -7.22
C TYR A 339 25.20 1.46 -7.20
N THR A 340 24.25 2.13 -6.56
CA THR A 340 24.29 3.60 -6.46
C THR A 340 23.57 4.12 -5.23
N GLN A 341 24.11 5.20 -4.67
CA GLN A 341 23.40 6.03 -3.69
C GLN A 341 22.50 7.08 -4.36
N ASN A 342 22.66 7.29 -5.67
CA ASN A 342 21.94 8.30 -6.41
C ASN A 342 20.57 7.78 -6.87
N VAL A 343 19.52 8.36 -6.28
CA VAL A 343 18.12 8.02 -6.60
C VAL A 343 17.77 8.29 -8.07
N ALA A 344 18.30 9.36 -8.67
CA ALA A 344 18.03 9.71 -10.06
C ALA A 344 18.67 8.70 -11.02
N GLU A 345 19.87 8.24 -10.72
CA GLU A 345 20.57 7.20 -11.49
C GLU A 345 19.80 5.87 -11.43
N LYS A 346 19.38 5.45 -10.22
CA LYS A 346 18.49 4.30 -10.03
C LYS A 346 17.22 4.44 -10.87
N ASN A 347 16.50 5.57 -10.76
CA ASN A 347 15.25 5.78 -11.48
C ASN A 347 15.45 5.75 -13.01
N ASN A 348 16.56 6.33 -13.52
CA ASN A 348 16.88 6.30 -14.95
C ASN A 348 17.12 4.88 -15.46
N LEU A 349 17.87 4.07 -14.71
CA LEU A 349 18.11 2.67 -15.07
C LEU A 349 16.83 1.84 -15.04
N VAL A 350 15.97 2.03 -14.03
CA VAL A 350 14.64 1.39 -13.99
C VAL A 350 13.81 1.75 -15.22
N SER A 351 13.81 3.02 -15.64
CA SER A 351 13.10 3.45 -16.85
C SER A 351 13.64 2.80 -18.13
N LYS A 352 14.89 2.32 -18.10
CA LYS A 352 15.56 1.59 -19.19
C LYS A 352 15.39 0.06 -19.08
N GLY A 353 14.50 -0.41 -18.21
CA GLY A 353 14.20 -1.84 -18.06
C GLY A 353 15.07 -2.59 -17.05
N TRP A 354 15.88 -1.89 -16.24
CA TRP A 354 16.59 -2.54 -15.14
C TRP A 354 15.63 -2.86 -14.00
N LYS A 355 15.84 -4.00 -13.34
CA LYS A 355 15.07 -4.41 -12.17
C LYS A 355 15.66 -3.81 -10.91
N TYR A 356 14.92 -2.97 -10.20
CA TYR A 356 15.28 -2.56 -8.86
C TYR A 356 15.09 -3.72 -7.88
N GLU A 357 16.15 -4.08 -7.14
CA GLU A 357 16.16 -5.23 -6.23
C GLU A 357 16.11 -4.82 -4.75
N GLY A 358 16.03 -3.52 -4.46
CA GLY A 358 15.99 -2.99 -3.09
C GLY A 358 17.31 -2.36 -2.65
N ILE A 359 17.47 -2.25 -1.34
CA ILE A 359 18.71 -1.79 -0.71
C ILE A 359 19.67 -2.96 -0.63
N GLY A 360 20.82 -2.87 -1.30
CA GLY A 360 21.88 -3.88 -1.22
C GLY A 360 22.59 -3.85 0.14
N TRP A 361 22.88 -2.64 0.65
CA TRP A 361 23.44 -2.38 1.97
C TRP A 361 23.32 -0.90 2.33
N ASN A 362 23.67 -0.53 3.57
CA ASN A 362 23.89 0.87 3.95
C ASN A 362 25.41 1.15 3.99
N GLY A 363 25.89 2.15 3.26
CA GLY A 363 27.29 2.62 3.38
C GLY A 363 27.39 3.73 4.43
N PRO A 364 28.48 3.88 5.18
CA PRO A 364 28.68 5.07 6.01
C PRO A 364 28.79 6.36 5.17
N THR A 365 28.55 7.52 5.80
CA THR A 365 28.72 8.84 5.18
C THR A 365 30.18 9.30 5.08
N SER A 366 31.10 8.60 5.75
CA SER A 366 32.55 8.85 5.72
C SER A 366 33.32 7.52 5.89
N GLY A 367 34.61 7.52 5.53
CA GLY A 367 35.47 6.34 5.66
C GLY A 367 36.40 6.17 4.46
N ASN A 368 36.75 4.93 4.14
CA ASN A 368 37.60 4.63 2.98
C ASN A 368 36.77 4.74 1.69
N PRO A 369 37.23 5.49 0.68
CA PRO A 369 36.46 5.71 -0.54
C PRO A 369 36.37 4.45 -1.40
N VAL A 370 35.16 4.14 -1.88
CA VAL A 370 34.92 3.16 -2.93
C VAL A 370 34.82 3.89 -4.27
N TYR A 371 35.79 3.64 -5.14
CA TYR A 371 35.90 4.24 -6.47
C TYR A 371 35.02 3.50 -7.46
N ARG A 372 34.33 4.25 -8.34
CA ARG A 372 33.57 3.67 -9.46
C ARG A 372 34.26 3.95 -10.78
N LEU A 373 34.30 2.93 -11.62
CA LEU A 373 34.81 3.01 -12.98
C LEU A 373 33.81 2.42 -13.96
N TYR A 374 33.76 2.99 -15.16
CA TYR A 374 32.93 2.53 -16.26
C TYR A 374 33.80 2.06 -17.43
N ASN A 375 33.50 0.88 -17.97
CA ASN A 375 34.11 0.36 -19.18
C ASN A 375 33.25 0.68 -20.40
N PRO A 376 33.65 1.66 -21.26
CA PRO A 376 32.84 2.03 -22.42
C PRO A 376 32.75 0.93 -23.49
N ASN A 377 33.67 -0.04 -23.51
CA ASN A 377 33.68 -1.10 -24.52
C ASN A 377 32.76 -2.27 -24.16
N ALA A 378 32.62 -2.55 -22.87
CA ALA A 378 31.78 -3.64 -22.37
C ALA A 378 30.39 -3.16 -21.88
N GLY A 379 30.29 -1.87 -21.53
CA GLY A 379 29.12 -1.35 -20.82
C GLY A 379 29.03 -1.86 -19.39
N ASP A 380 30.17 -2.03 -18.70
CA ASP A 380 30.27 -2.65 -17.36
C ASP A 380 30.80 -1.64 -16.33
N HIS A 381 30.36 -1.77 -15.07
CA HIS A 381 30.86 -0.96 -13.95
C HIS A 381 31.73 -1.78 -12.99
N HIS A 382 32.76 -1.13 -12.46
CA HIS A 382 33.64 -1.71 -11.44
C HIS A 382 33.72 -0.82 -10.21
N TYR A 383 33.77 -1.47 -9.05
CA TYR A 383 33.85 -0.81 -7.75
C TYR A 383 35.03 -1.34 -6.94
N THR A 384 35.88 -0.46 -6.43
CA THR A 384 37.08 -0.86 -5.69
C THR A 384 37.48 0.11 -4.60
N LEU A 385 38.02 -0.42 -3.49
CA LEU A 385 38.73 0.36 -2.47
C LEU A 385 40.17 0.69 -2.87
N HIS A 386 40.72 -0.02 -3.85
CA HIS A 386 42.14 0.05 -4.16
C HIS A 386 42.41 1.11 -5.23
N ALA A 387 43.05 2.21 -4.82
CA ALA A 387 43.48 3.26 -5.74
C ALA A 387 44.36 2.71 -6.87
N TYR A 388 45.23 1.73 -6.58
CA TYR A 388 46.07 1.06 -7.59
C TYR A 388 45.26 0.32 -8.67
N GLU A 389 44.18 -0.38 -8.28
CA GLU A 389 43.30 -1.07 -9.23
C GLU A 389 42.59 -0.06 -10.13
N LYS A 390 42.04 1.00 -9.52
CA LYS A 390 41.45 2.13 -10.24
C LYS A 390 42.43 2.75 -11.24
N ASP A 391 43.66 3.07 -10.82
CA ASP A 391 44.67 3.70 -11.69
C ASP A 391 45.09 2.79 -12.85
N ASN A 392 45.18 1.47 -12.63
CA ASN A 392 45.47 0.51 -13.68
C ASN A 392 44.33 0.33 -14.67
N LEU A 393 43.07 0.37 -14.20
CA LEU A 393 41.90 0.31 -15.09
C LEU A 393 41.80 1.59 -15.95
N ILE A 394 42.12 2.76 -15.39
CA ILE A 394 42.21 4.01 -16.16
C ILE A 394 43.22 3.87 -17.31
N LYS A 395 44.42 3.33 -17.04
CA LYS A 395 45.43 3.06 -18.09
C LYS A 395 44.94 2.09 -19.17
N LYS A 396 44.00 1.21 -18.84
CA LYS A 396 43.36 0.26 -19.76
C LYS A 396 42.12 0.85 -20.46
N GLY A 397 41.88 2.16 -20.36
CA GLY A 397 40.80 2.86 -21.04
C GLY A 397 39.47 2.88 -20.30
N TRP A 398 39.42 2.48 -19.01
CA TRP A 398 38.23 2.66 -18.21
C TRP A 398 38.08 4.13 -17.78
N ARG A 399 36.84 4.61 -17.75
CA ARG A 399 36.53 5.96 -17.28
C ARG A 399 36.34 5.96 -15.76
N TYR A 400 37.14 6.74 -15.05
CA TYR A 400 36.91 6.99 -13.63
C TYR A 400 35.74 7.94 -13.42
N GLU A 401 34.78 7.55 -12.58
CA GLU A 401 33.54 8.31 -12.34
C GLU A 401 33.47 8.93 -10.95
N GLY A 402 34.57 8.87 -10.19
CA GLY A 402 34.64 9.45 -8.85
C GLY A 402 34.47 8.44 -7.71
N ILE A 403 34.36 8.99 -6.50
CA ILE A 403 34.01 8.24 -5.29
C ILE A 403 32.50 8.03 -5.30
N SER A 404 32.04 6.79 -5.27
CA SER A 404 30.60 6.49 -5.25
C SER A 404 30.03 6.38 -3.85
N TRP A 405 30.79 5.89 -2.87
CA TRP A 405 30.42 5.85 -1.45
C TRP A 405 31.65 5.54 -0.58
N TYR A 406 31.44 5.41 0.73
CA TYR A 406 32.49 5.05 1.69
C TYR A 406 32.26 3.67 2.28
N SER A 407 33.36 3.02 2.67
CA SER A 407 33.39 1.75 3.38
C SER A 407 33.52 1.95 4.89
N GLY A 408 32.81 1.12 5.66
CA GLY A 408 32.88 1.04 7.12
C GLY A 408 31.67 0.32 7.71
N GLY A 409 31.69 0.04 9.00
CA GLY A 409 30.66 -0.77 9.68
C GLY A 409 31.08 -2.25 9.84
N PRO A 410 30.22 -3.09 10.46
CA PRO A 410 30.59 -4.45 10.83
C PRO A 410 30.41 -5.48 9.70
N ASN A 411 29.70 -5.14 8.62
CA ASN A 411 29.24 -6.12 7.64
C ASN A 411 30.23 -6.26 6.47
N ALA A 412 30.79 -7.44 6.27
CA ALA A 412 31.75 -7.72 5.20
C ALA A 412 31.04 -7.98 3.86
N LEU A 413 31.39 -7.21 2.83
CA LEU A 413 30.83 -7.34 1.49
C LEU A 413 31.78 -8.13 0.59
N HIS A 414 31.25 -9.13 -0.11
CA HIS A 414 32.01 -10.10 -0.88
C HIS A 414 32.11 -9.70 -2.36
N ARG A 415 33.31 -9.78 -2.94
CA ARG A 415 33.54 -9.58 -4.38
C ARG A 415 33.65 -10.94 -5.09
N LEU A 416 32.92 -11.08 -6.19
CA LEU A 416 33.03 -12.23 -7.08
C LEU A 416 33.25 -11.76 -8.51
N TYR A 417 34.02 -12.53 -9.28
CA TYR A 417 34.31 -12.30 -10.69
C TYR A 417 33.82 -13.46 -11.56
N ASN A 418 33.10 -13.15 -12.63
CA ASN A 418 32.69 -14.11 -13.65
C ASN A 418 33.63 -14.05 -14.86
N PRO A 419 34.54 -15.03 -15.03
CA PRO A 419 35.48 -15.04 -16.16
C PRO A 419 34.79 -15.23 -17.52
N ASN A 420 33.52 -15.66 -17.55
CA ASN A 420 32.78 -15.94 -18.78
C ASN A 420 31.82 -14.79 -19.17
N ALA A 421 31.75 -13.73 -18.37
CA ALA A 421 30.86 -12.61 -18.63
C ALA A 421 31.47 -11.63 -19.65
N LYS A 422 30.65 -11.17 -20.60
CA LYS A 422 31.01 -10.05 -21.50
C LYS A 422 30.80 -8.69 -20.83
N ALA A 423 29.79 -8.58 -19.97
CA ALA A 423 29.44 -7.44 -19.12
C ALA A 423 28.83 -7.97 -17.81
N GLY A 424 28.77 -7.18 -16.74
CA GLY A 424 28.34 -7.66 -15.43
C GLY A 424 29.35 -8.64 -14.83
N SER A 425 30.63 -8.41 -15.06
CA SER A 425 31.68 -9.37 -14.72
C SER A 425 31.95 -9.45 -13.22
N HIS A 426 31.54 -8.44 -12.44
CA HIS A 426 31.73 -8.42 -11.00
C HIS A 426 30.40 -8.37 -10.24
N HIS A 427 30.34 -9.09 -9.12
CA HIS A 427 29.20 -9.10 -8.21
C HIS A 427 29.63 -8.83 -6.78
N TYR A 428 28.77 -8.14 -6.04
CA TYR A 428 29.06 -7.51 -4.75
C TYR A 428 27.90 -7.80 -3.80
N THR A 429 28.14 -8.61 -2.76
CA THR A 429 27.03 -9.05 -1.89
C THR A 429 27.41 -9.22 -0.42
N LEU A 430 26.49 -8.87 0.48
CA LEU A 430 26.54 -9.23 1.89
C LEU A 430 26.05 -10.68 2.13
N ASN A 431 25.36 -11.26 1.16
CA ASN A 431 24.71 -12.56 1.30
C ASN A 431 25.70 -13.69 1.02
N THR A 432 26.09 -14.41 2.07
CA THR A 432 26.99 -15.56 1.96
C THR A 432 26.39 -16.69 1.11
N ASN A 433 25.07 -16.89 1.11
CA ASN A 433 24.43 -17.91 0.28
C ASN A 433 24.46 -17.53 -1.20
N GLU A 434 24.25 -16.25 -1.54
CA GLU A 434 24.37 -15.74 -2.92
C GLU A 434 25.80 -15.95 -3.43
N LYS A 435 26.82 -15.57 -2.64
CA LYS A 435 28.24 -15.86 -2.94
C LYS A 435 28.47 -17.36 -3.19
N ASN A 436 28.05 -18.22 -2.27
CA ASN A 436 28.30 -19.66 -2.37
C ASN A 436 27.65 -20.26 -3.63
N ASN A 437 26.42 -19.83 -3.95
CA ASN A 437 25.70 -20.28 -5.14
C ASN A 437 26.39 -19.82 -6.44
N LEU A 438 26.92 -18.60 -6.48
CA LEU A 438 27.67 -18.09 -7.63
C LEU A 438 28.98 -18.85 -7.83
N VAL A 439 29.70 -19.16 -6.75
CA VAL A 439 30.92 -19.98 -6.81
C VAL A 439 30.63 -21.37 -7.38
N GLN A 440 29.54 -22.02 -6.95
CA GLN A 440 29.10 -23.29 -7.52
C GLN A 440 28.78 -23.20 -9.02
N LYS A 441 28.36 -22.03 -9.48
CA LYS A 441 28.09 -21.72 -10.90
C LYS A 441 29.34 -21.26 -11.67
N GLY A 442 30.53 -21.41 -11.10
CA GLY A 442 31.81 -21.12 -11.76
C GLY A 442 32.32 -19.69 -11.62
N TRP A 443 31.70 -18.86 -10.76
CA TRP A 443 32.27 -17.55 -10.42
C TRP A 443 33.48 -17.72 -9.49
N LYS A 444 34.47 -16.84 -9.62
CA LYS A 444 35.64 -16.79 -8.74
C LYS A 444 35.36 -15.87 -7.57
N TYR A 445 35.48 -16.37 -6.35
CA TYR A 445 35.44 -15.52 -5.17
C TYR A 445 36.78 -14.79 -5.01
N GLU A 446 36.74 -13.47 -4.97
CA GLU A 446 37.95 -12.61 -4.91
C GLU A 446 38.21 -12.03 -3.52
N GLY A 447 37.40 -12.40 -2.53
CA GLY A 447 37.59 -11.99 -1.14
C GLY A 447 36.69 -10.83 -0.70
N LEU A 448 37.16 -10.11 0.32
CA LEU A 448 36.50 -8.93 0.86
C LEU A 448 36.62 -7.77 -0.13
N ALA A 449 35.49 -7.19 -0.52
CA ALA A 449 35.44 -5.97 -1.31
C ALA A 449 35.62 -4.74 -0.40
N TRP A 450 34.75 -4.62 0.61
CA TRP A 450 34.71 -3.54 1.60
C TRP A 450 33.75 -3.87 2.75
N TYR A 451 33.61 -2.96 3.71
CA TYR A 451 32.65 -3.06 4.82
C TYR A 451 31.45 -2.12 4.64
N ALA A 452 30.29 -2.55 5.15
CA ALA A 452 29.02 -1.82 5.17
C ALA A 452 28.41 -1.75 6.58
N LYS A 453 27.48 -0.81 6.78
CA LYS A 453 26.70 -0.60 8.01
C LYS A 453 25.46 -1.47 8.10
#